data_AF-A0A074YPX3-F1
#
_entry.id   AF-A0A074YPX3-F1
#
_cell.length_a   1.000
_cell.length_b   1.000
_cell.length_c   1.000
_cell.angle_alpha   90.00
_cell.angle_beta   90.00
_cell.angle_gamma   90.00
#
_symmetry.space_group_name_H-M   'P 1'
#
loop_
_entity.id
_entity.type
_entity.pdbx_description
1 polymer ?
#
loop_
_entity_poly.entity_id
_entity_poly.type
_entity_poly.pdbx_seq_one_letter_code
_entity_poly.pdbx_strand_id
1 'polypeptide(L)'
;MAWSLRSSLLGRLFFRIISSGNPGYTLGNGANAAAGSDSVNRSDGGTIFVTIQYRLGGYGFLSPDAIEEDGAPNAGLLDVRAATEWVQRNIRTFGGDPSKITIWGGSAGGGAVANQLIMYGAQPSPPFRAAIAEYPWMQSYKKKTVLNAQYSDILSASNCSTLTCLRSLSEEALTNAIDASYEIGYAQGLYAYGYFYYGPAVDGRIIQDLPSQELEAGNLAKVPLITDHTTFERAGFSNFSTRTLQ
;
A
#
# COMPACT_ATOMS: atom_id res chain seq x y z
N MET A 1 11.97 11.39 24.09
CA MET A 1 11.39 12.28 25.12
C MET A 1 11.22 13.65 24.48
N ALA A 2 10.08 14.29 24.40
CA ALA A 2 8.71 14.04 24.82
C ALA A 2 7.82 14.87 23.89
N TRP A 3 6.65 14.40 23.46
CA TRP A 3 5.64 15.28 22.87
C TRP A 3 4.56 15.51 23.93
N SER A 4 4.59 16.73 24.46
CA SER A 4 3.83 17.22 25.60
C SER A 4 2.35 17.39 25.27
N LEU A 5 1.52 16.81 26.14
CA LEU A 5 0.08 17.05 26.26
C LEU A 5 -0.20 18.55 26.49
N ARG A 6 -1.05 19.15 25.65
CA ARG A 6 -1.95 20.22 26.10
C ARG A 6 -3.35 19.62 26.21
N SER A 7 -3.81 19.48 27.45
CA SER A 7 -5.15 19.00 27.78
C SER A 7 -6.19 20.06 27.40
N SER A 8 -6.99 19.81 26.37
CA SER A 8 -8.43 20.18 26.25
C SER A 8 -9.01 20.15 24.84
N LEU A 9 -8.24 19.85 23.78
CA LEU A 9 -8.79 19.73 22.43
C LEU A 9 -9.02 18.24 22.09
N LEU A 10 -10.28 17.83 22.01
CA LEU A 10 -10.71 16.55 21.44
C LEU A 10 -10.32 16.52 19.95
N GLY A 11 -9.09 16.09 19.68
CA GLY A 11 -8.46 16.19 18.37
C GLY A 11 -9.08 15.29 17.31
N ARG A 12 -8.94 15.70 16.04
CA ARG A 12 -9.18 14.84 14.86
C ARG A 12 -7.92 14.04 14.60
N LEU A 13 -8.00 12.73 14.37
CA LEU A 13 -6.82 11.94 14.06
C LEU A 13 -6.57 11.89 12.55
N PHE A 14 -5.34 12.18 12.15
CA PHE A 14 -4.85 11.90 10.80
C PHE A 14 -3.83 10.76 10.86
N PHE A 15 -4.20 9.64 10.25
CA PHE A 15 -3.36 8.47 10.08
C PHE A 15 -2.79 8.50 8.66
N ARG A 16 -1.48 8.69 8.52
CA ARG A 16 -0.81 8.72 7.23
C ARG A 16 -0.16 7.37 6.92
N ILE A 17 -0.60 6.77 5.83
CA ILE A 17 0.05 5.63 5.19
C ILE A 17 1.34 6.13 4.54
N ILE A 18 2.46 5.51 4.87
CA ILE A 18 3.75 5.92 4.34
C ILE A 18 4.01 5.25 3.01
N SER A 19 3.99 6.05 1.97
CA SER A 19 4.80 5.82 0.77
C SER A 19 5.53 7.12 0.43
N SER A 20 6.15 7.75 1.44
CA SER A 20 6.94 8.96 1.17
C SER A 20 8.24 8.58 0.46
N GLY A 21 8.23 8.79 -0.85
CA GLY A 21 9.40 8.83 -1.72
C GLY A 21 9.58 7.54 -2.54
N ASN A 22 9.27 7.63 -3.83
CA ASN A 22 9.49 6.63 -4.89
C ASN A 22 8.51 5.43 -4.97
N PRO A 23 8.29 4.87 -6.17
CA PRO A 23 6.93 4.66 -6.65
C PRO A 23 6.43 3.21 -6.56
N GLY A 24 5.10 3.06 -6.53
CA GLY A 24 4.45 1.82 -6.93
C GLY A 24 4.62 0.62 -6.00
N TYR A 25 4.60 0.84 -4.69
CA TYR A 25 4.68 -0.21 -3.67
C TYR A 25 6.05 -0.90 -3.54
N THR A 26 7.12 -0.38 -4.15
CA THR A 26 8.46 -0.99 -4.10
C THR A 26 9.45 -0.23 -3.21
N LEU A 27 9.21 1.06 -2.96
CA LEU A 27 10.09 1.94 -2.18
C LEU A 27 9.27 2.80 -1.21
N GLY A 28 9.89 3.20 -0.11
CA GLY A 28 9.29 4.11 0.87
C GLY A 28 9.97 4.04 2.23
N ASN A 29 10.03 5.17 2.94
CA ASN A 29 10.55 5.23 4.30
C ASN A 29 9.67 6.10 5.20
N GLY A 30 9.69 5.78 6.49
CA GLY A 30 8.88 6.45 7.49
C GLY A 30 9.61 7.42 8.41
N ALA A 31 10.87 7.70 8.10
CA ALA A 31 11.72 8.59 8.87
C ALA A 31 11.37 10.07 8.70
N ASN A 32 10.42 10.42 7.80
CA ASN A 32 10.08 11.82 7.54
C ASN A 32 9.18 12.41 8.64
N ALA A 33 9.80 12.79 9.76
CA ALA A 33 9.15 13.43 10.90
C ALA A 33 8.58 14.83 10.58
N ALA A 34 9.14 15.54 9.59
CA ALA A 34 8.77 16.92 9.28
C ALA A 34 7.31 17.07 8.83
N ALA A 35 6.82 16.13 8.01
CA ALA A 35 5.42 16.13 7.58
C ALA A 35 4.43 15.96 8.75
N GLY A 36 4.82 15.21 9.77
CA GLY A 36 4.03 15.03 10.98
C GLY A 36 3.99 16.28 11.84
N SER A 37 5.14 16.90 12.10
CA SER A 37 5.22 18.12 12.92
C SER A 37 4.44 19.28 12.31
N ASP A 38 4.49 19.46 10.99
CA ASP A 38 3.77 20.55 10.32
C ASP A 38 2.25 20.40 10.44
N SER A 39 1.75 19.18 10.29
CA SER A 39 0.32 18.88 10.42
C SER A 39 -0.18 19.16 11.85
N VAL A 40 0.57 18.70 12.85
CA VAL A 40 0.26 18.94 14.26
C VAL A 40 0.29 20.44 14.57
N ASN A 41 1.33 21.16 14.13
CA ASN A 41 1.48 22.60 14.37
C ASN A 41 0.38 23.42 13.70
N ARG A 42 0.03 23.13 12.43
CA ARG A 42 -1.04 23.84 11.70
C ARG A 42 -2.42 23.59 12.30
N SER A 43 -2.60 22.49 13.02
CA SER A 43 -3.82 22.18 13.76
C SER A 43 -3.86 22.74 15.18
N ASP A 44 -2.84 23.50 15.61
CA ASP A 44 -2.65 23.95 16.99
C ASP A 44 -2.71 22.79 18.01
N GLY A 45 -2.08 21.66 17.65
CA GLY A 45 -2.12 20.43 18.46
C GLY A 45 -3.47 19.69 18.47
N GLY A 46 -4.46 20.16 17.69
CA GLY A 46 -5.77 19.52 17.54
C GLY A 46 -5.76 18.25 16.68
N THR A 47 -4.58 17.79 16.24
CA THR A 47 -4.38 16.58 15.46
C THR A 47 -3.26 15.72 16.04
N ILE A 48 -3.47 14.41 16.05
CA ILE A 48 -2.38 13.45 16.19
C ILE A 48 -2.04 12.94 14.79
N PHE A 49 -0.76 12.82 14.52
CA PHE A 49 -0.25 12.30 13.26
C PHE A 49 0.45 10.97 13.51
N VAL A 50 0.02 9.94 12.79
CA VAL A 50 0.65 8.60 12.86
C VAL A 50 1.17 8.23 11.49
N THR A 51 2.39 7.71 11.47
CA THR A 51 3.11 7.30 10.27
C THR A 51 3.38 5.80 10.40
N ILE A 52 3.01 5.00 9.38
CA ILE A 52 3.20 3.54 9.38
C ILE A 52 4.05 3.01 8.22
N GLN A 53 4.93 2.04 8.49
CA GLN A 53 5.59 1.27 7.44
C GLN A 53 4.77 0.02 7.11
N TYR A 54 4.84 -0.44 5.86
CA TYR A 54 4.29 -1.72 5.41
C TYR A 54 5.28 -2.41 4.47
N ARG A 55 5.16 -3.74 4.29
CA ARG A 55 6.05 -4.49 3.40
C ARG A 55 5.89 -4.06 1.94
N LEU A 56 7.02 -4.00 1.22
CA LEU A 56 7.12 -3.50 -0.15
C LEU A 56 7.59 -4.59 -1.11
N GLY A 57 7.44 -4.37 -2.42
CA GLY A 57 7.95 -5.27 -3.47
C GLY A 57 7.48 -6.71 -3.31
N GLY A 58 8.34 -7.67 -3.64
CA GLY A 58 8.08 -9.10 -3.48
C GLY A 58 7.74 -9.50 -2.04
N TYR A 59 8.30 -8.83 -1.03
CA TYR A 59 7.99 -9.10 0.38
C TYR A 59 6.54 -8.78 0.77
N GLY A 60 5.96 -7.74 0.17
CA GLY A 60 4.61 -7.27 0.49
C GLY A 60 3.54 -7.77 -0.46
N PHE A 61 3.89 -8.11 -1.69
CA PHE A 61 2.91 -8.23 -2.78
C PHE A 61 3.09 -9.47 -3.66
N LEU A 62 3.95 -10.41 -3.28
CA LEU A 62 3.95 -11.75 -3.88
C LEU A 62 2.59 -12.43 -3.59
N SER A 63 1.81 -12.68 -4.64
CA SER A 63 0.43 -13.20 -4.52
C SER A 63 0.11 -14.34 -5.51
N PRO A 64 0.94 -15.41 -5.63
CA PRO A 64 0.65 -16.57 -6.46
C PRO A 64 -0.47 -17.43 -5.86
N ASP A 65 -1.08 -18.31 -6.65
CA ASP A 65 -2.08 -19.26 -6.14
C ASP A 65 -1.51 -20.11 -4.98
N ALA A 66 -0.21 -20.47 -5.05
CA ALA A 66 0.48 -21.25 -4.02
C ALA A 66 0.58 -20.54 -2.65
N ILE A 67 0.40 -19.22 -2.57
CA ILE A 67 0.44 -18.49 -1.30
C ILE A 67 -0.86 -18.62 -0.51
N GLU A 68 -1.96 -19.07 -1.14
CA GLU A 68 -3.25 -19.25 -0.50
C GLU A 68 -3.25 -20.42 0.51
N GLU A 69 -2.33 -21.38 0.38
CA GLU A 69 -2.26 -22.57 1.24
C GLU A 69 -1.44 -22.35 2.53
N ASP A 70 -0.36 -21.57 2.47
CA ASP A 70 0.56 -21.36 3.60
C ASP A 70 1.06 -19.92 3.68
N GLY A 71 0.23 -18.93 3.35
CA GLY A 71 0.60 -17.52 3.37
C GLY A 71 -0.59 -16.56 3.26
N ALA A 72 -0.30 -15.31 2.95
CA ALA A 72 -1.33 -14.31 2.70
C ALA A 72 -0.95 -13.45 1.49
N PRO A 73 -1.79 -13.40 0.44
CA PRO A 73 -1.60 -12.44 -0.64
C PRO A 73 -1.77 -11.02 -0.11
N ASN A 74 -1.31 -10.02 -0.86
CA ASN A 74 -1.48 -8.61 -0.49
C ASN A 74 -0.99 -8.26 0.93
N ALA A 75 0.09 -8.92 1.38
CA ALA A 75 0.63 -8.78 2.73
C ALA A 75 0.93 -7.32 3.13
N GLY A 76 1.36 -6.48 2.19
CA GLY A 76 1.55 -5.04 2.41
C GLY A 76 0.24 -4.29 2.70
N LEU A 77 -0.89 -4.67 2.07
CA LEU A 77 -2.21 -4.11 2.41
C LEU A 77 -2.70 -4.61 3.77
N LEU A 78 -2.37 -5.84 4.14
CA LEU A 78 -2.66 -6.39 5.47
C LEU A 78 -1.86 -5.66 6.55
N ASP A 79 -0.61 -5.30 6.29
CA ASP A 79 0.19 -4.49 7.22
C ASP A 79 -0.46 -3.12 7.46
N VAL A 80 -0.93 -2.45 6.40
CA VAL A 80 -1.69 -1.19 6.50
C VAL A 80 -2.96 -1.37 7.34
N ARG A 81 -3.72 -2.44 7.10
CA ARG A 81 -4.94 -2.75 7.86
C ARG A 81 -4.61 -2.99 9.33
N ALA A 82 -3.63 -3.84 9.62
CA ALA A 82 -3.20 -4.18 10.97
C ALA A 82 -2.72 -2.95 11.75
N ALA A 83 -1.97 -2.06 11.10
CA ALA A 83 -1.51 -0.83 11.71
C ALA A 83 -2.67 0.16 11.97
N THR A 84 -3.63 0.26 11.05
CA THR A 84 -4.84 1.09 11.24
C THR A 84 -5.67 0.59 12.42
N GLU A 85 -5.87 -0.72 12.54
CA GLU A 85 -6.56 -1.33 13.67
C GLU A 85 -5.79 -1.18 14.99
N TRP A 86 -4.45 -1.30 14.95
CA TRP A 86 -3.62 -1.02 16.11
C TRP A 86 -3.84 0.41 16.58
N VAL A 87 -3.83 1.38 15.67
CA VAL A 87 -4.14 2.78 15.99
C VAL A 87 -5.54 2.89 16.57
N GLN A 88 -6.55 2.27 15.98
CA GLN A 88 -7.90 2.28 16.53
C GLN A 88 -7.98 1.75 17.95
N ARG A 89 -7.26 0.68 18.28
CA ARG A 89 -7.26 0.12 19.64
C ARG A 89 -6.47 0.96 20.64
N ASN A 90 -5.42 1.66 20.20
CA ASN A 90 -4.42 2.25 21.10
C ASN A 90 -4.40 3.78 21.15
N ILE A 91 -5.00 4.48 20.18
CA ILE A 91 -4.79 5.93 20.05
C ILE A 91 -5.31 6.75 21.23
N ARG A 92 -6.24 6.20 22.03
CA ARG A 92 -6.71 6.83 23.28
C ARG A 92 -5.57 7.12 24.25
N THR A 93 -4.57 6.24 24.34
CA THR A 93 -3.40 6.41 25.21
C THR A 93 -2.53 7.59 24.80
N PHE A 94 -2.62 8.02 23.54
CA PHE A 94 -1.91 9.17 22.99
C PHE A 94 -2.78 10.44 22.96
N GLY A 95 -3.98 10.40 23.55
CA GLY A 95 -4.93 11.52 23.59
C GLY A 95 -5.86 11.60 22.37
N GLY A 96 -5.85 10.59 21.49
CA GLY A 96 -6.70 10.58 20.29
C GLY A 96 -8.06 9.93 20.50
N ASP A 97 -8.98 10.24 19.60
CA ASP A 97 -10.31 9.63 19.55
C ASP A 97 -10.32 8.50 18.49
N PRO A 98 -10.51 7.23 18.89
CA PRO A 98 -10.48 6.10 17.96
C PRO A 98 -11.69 6.06 17.02
N SER A 99 -12.72 6.89 17.26
CA SER A 99 -13.84 7.08 16.33
C SER A 99 -13.54 8.11 15.22
N LYS A 100 -12.42 8.86 15.35
CA LYS A 100 -12.07 9.99 14.46
C LYS A 100 -10.82 9.73 13.62
N ILE A 101 -10.61 8.48 13.22
CA ILE A 101 -9.46 8.05 12.41
C ILE A 101 -9.72 8.38 10.94
N THR A 102 -8.86 9.19 10.34
CA THR A 102 -8.83 9.43 8.89
C THR A 102 -7.58 8.81 8.31
N ILE A 103 -7.70 7.88 7.36
CA ILE A 103 -6.54 7.34 6.63
C ILE A 103 -6.17 8.28 5.49
N TRP A 104 -4.88 8.50 5.27
CA TRP A 104 -4.34 9.41 4.26
C TRP A 104 -3.10 8.81 3.60
N GLY A 105 -3.05 8.77 2.28
CA GLY A 105 -1.84 8.40 1.54
C GLY A 105 -1.76 9.10 0.19
N GLY A 106 -0.52 9.31 -0.28
CA GLY A 106 -0.21 9.85 -1.60
C GLY A 106 0.39 8.79 -2.53
N SER A 107 0.14 8.86 -3.84
CA SER A 107 0.70 7.93 -4.84
C SER A 107 0.35 6.48 -4.51
N ALA A 108 1.33 5.57 -4.34
CA ALA A 108 1.05 4.19 -3.93
C ALA A 108 0.36 4.10 -2.56
N GLY A 109 0.60 5.07 -1.66
CA GLY A 109 -0.17 5.22 -0.43
C GLY A 109 -1.63 5.61 -0.68
N GLY A 110 -1.91 6.43 -1.68
CA GLY A 110 -3.27 6.75 -2.12
C GLY A 110 -3.96 5.55 -2.75
N GLY A 111 -3.23 4.76 -3.54
CA GLY A 111 -3.69 3.45 -4.02
C GLY A 111 -3.94 2.45 -2.88
N ALA A 112 -3.12 2.46 -1.82
CA ALA A 112 -3.37 1.68 -0.62
C ALA A 112 -4.65 2.16 0.09
N VAL A 113 -4.89 3.47 0.22
CA VAL A 113 -6.17 4.01 0.73
C VAL A 113 -7.35 3.51 -0.10
N ALA A 114 -7.25 3.56 -1.43
CA ALA A 114 -8.29 3.05 -2.32
C ALA A 114 -8.56 1.55 -2.09
N ASN A 115 -7.51 0.75 -1.94
CA ASN A 115 -7.63 -0.66 -1.58
C ASN A 115 -8.30 -0.87 -0.22
N GLN A 116 -7.93 -0.11 0.82
CA GLN A 116 -8.53 -0.22 2.15
C GLN A 116 -10.04 0.05 2.15
N LEU A 117 -10.56 0.82 1.18
CA LEU A 117 -11.99 1.10 1.03
C LEU A 117 -12.77 -0.07 0.39
N ILE A 118 -12.14 -0.89 -0.45
CA ILE A 118 -12.76 -2.05 -1.11
C ILE A 118 -12.45 -3.38 -0.40
N MET A 119 -11.47 -3.40 0.50
CA MET A 119 -11.05 -4.60 1.21
C MET A 119 -12.23 -5.34 1.86
N TYR A 120 -12.21 -6.67 1.71
CA TYR A 120 -13.24 -7.58 2.22
C TYR A 120 -14.65 -7.28 1.70
N GLY A 121 -14.77 -6.90 0.43
CA GLY A 121 -16.06 -6.57 -0.20
C GLY A 121 -16.68 -5.30 0.41
N ALA A 122 -15.85 -4.29 0.65
CA ALA A 122 -16.20 -3.07 1.37
C ALA A 122 -16.82 -3.32 2.74
N GLN A 123 -15.99 -3.85 3.66
CA GLN A 123 -16.36 -4.06 5.06
C GLN A 123 -17.23 -2.91 5.61
N PRO A 124 -18.46 -3.19 6.09
CA PRO A 124 -19.42 -2.14 6.48
C PRO A 124 -18.94 -1.21 7.61
N SER A 125 -18.02 -1.69 8.44
CA SER A 125 -17.44 -0.95 9.56
C SER A 125 -15.92 -1.02 9.49
N PRO A 126 -15.27 -0.25 8.60
CA PRO A 126 -13.82 -0.20 8.54
C PRO A 126 -13.25 0.47 9.80
N PRO A 127 -11.96 0.23 10.15
CA PRO A 127 -11.29 0.84 11.31
C PRO A 127 -10.96 2.34 11.12
N PHE A 128 -11.66 3.04 10.23
CA PHE A 128 -11.50 4.45 9.95
C PHE A 128 -12.84 5.08 9.56
N ARG A 129 -12.99 6.39 9.78
CA ARG A 129 -14.22 7.15 9.51
C ARG A 129 -14.15 8.03 8.27
N ALA A 130 -12.98 8.20 7.67
CA ALA A 130 -12.75 9.00 6.48
C ALA A 130 -11.45 8.59 5.80
N ALA A 131 -11.33 8.95 4.52
CA ALA A 131 -10.18 8.63 3.69
C ALA A 131 -9.72 9.85 2.86
N ILE A 132 -8.41 9.97 2.68
CA ILE A 132 -7.76 10.95 1.79
C ILE A 132 -6.81 10.16 0.88
N ALA A 133 -7.18 10.02 -0.39
CA ALA A 133 -6.38 9.37 -1.42
C ALA A 133 -5.79 10.44 -2.34
N GLU A 134 -4.60 10.94 -2.00
CA GLU A 134 -3.91 11.93 -2.83
C GLU A 134 -3.24 11.25 -4.03
N TYR A 135 -3.48 11.77 -5.23
CA TYR A 135 -2.94 11.33 -6.52
C TYR A 135 -2.75 9.81 -6.57
N PRO A 136 -3.83 9.04 -6.35
CA PRO A 136 -3.72 7.61 -6.05
C PRO A 136 -3.11 6.86 -7.22
N TRP A 137 -1.99 6.20 -6.97
CA TRP A 137 -1.36 5.31 -7.95
C TRP A 137 -2.04 3.93 -7.89
N MET A 138 -2.85 3.67 -8.90
CA MET A 138 -3.51 2.39 -9.11
C MET A 138 -3.02 1.77 -10.42
N GLN A 139 -2.03 0.89 -10.30
CA GLN A 139 -1.61 0.06 -11.44
C GLN A 139 -2.69 -0.98 -11.76
N SER A 140 -2.77 -1.41 -13.02
CA SER A 140 -3.61 -2.54 -13.41
C SER A 140 -3.19 -3.79 -12.64
N TYR A 141 -4.16 -4.45 -11.99
CA TYR A 141 -3.87 -5.66 -11.22
C TYR A 141 -3.52 -6.78 -12.19
N LYS A 142 -2.43 -7.48 -11.87
CA LYS A 142 -1.87 -8.49 -12.75
C LYS A 142 -2.74 -9.74 -12.74
N LYS A 143 -2.82 -10.42 -13.88
CA LYS A 143 -3.49 -11.72 -14.01
C LYS A 143 -2.75 -12.77 -13.21
N LYS A 144 -3.46 -13.81 -12.76
CA LYS A 144 -2.89 -14.99 -12.06
C LYS A 144 -1.68 -15.58 -12.77
N THR A 145 -1.69 -15.62 -14.11
CA THR A 145 -0.55 -16.10 -14.91
C THR A 145 0.74 -15.33 -14.64
N VAL A 146 0.67 -14.02 -14.45
CA VAL A 146 1.84 -13.18 -14.14
C VAL A 146 2.21 -13.28 -12.66
N LEU A 147 1.23 -13.38 -11.77
CA LEU A 147 1.49 -13.58 -10.33
C LEU A 147 2.20 -14.92 -10.06
N ASN A 148 1.83 -15.98 -10.77
CA ASN A 148 2.50 -17.28 -10.70
C ASN A 148 3.88 -17.25 -11.37
N ALA A 149 4.08 -16.44 -12.40
CA ALA A 149 5.38 -16.22 -13.01
C ALA A 149 6.34 -15.53 -12.04
N GLN A 150 5.90 -14.47 -11.33
CA GLN A 150 6.68 -13.82 -10.28
C GLN A 150 7.22 -14.80 -9.24
N TYR A 151 6.36 -15.72 -8.79
CA TYR A 151 6.76 -16.75 -7.84
C TYR A 151 7.78 -17.71 -8.43
N SER A 152 7.54 -18.19 -9.65
CA SER A 152 8.47 -19.06 -10.38
C SER A 152 9.84 -18.40 -10.60
N ASP A 153 9.86 -17.10 -10.91
CA ASP A 153 11.08 -16.34 -11.13
C ASP A 153 11.92 -16.26 -9.84
N ILE A 154 11.29 -15.98 -8.70
CA ILE A 154 11.99 -15.94 -7.39
C ILE A 154 12.51 -17.34 -7.04
N LEU A 155 11.71 -18.39 -7.22
CA LEU A 155 12.12 -19.78 -6.96
C LEU A 155 13.35 -20.15 -7.80
N SER A 156 13.32 -19.84 -9.10
CA SER A 156 14.43 -20.06 -10.02
C SER A 156 15.68 -19.28 -9.60
N ALA A 157 15.53 -17.98 -9.31
CA ALA A 157 16.64 -17.11 -8.92
C ALA A 157 17.30 -17.48 -7.59
N SER A 158 16.57 -18.14 -6.69
CA SER A 158 17.06 -18.57 -5.37
C SER A 158 17.44 -20.04 -5.29
N ASN A 159 17.27 -20.83 -6.37
CA ASN A 159 17.36 -22.29 -6.35
C ASN A 159 16.43 -22.95 -5.31
N CYS A 160 15.28 -22.33 -5.03
CA CYS A 160 14.25 -22.89 -4.18
C CYS A 160 13.16 -23.60 -5.00
N SER A 161 12.45 -24.52 -4.35
CA SER A 161 11.30 -25.23 -4.94
C SER A 161 9.97 -24.95 -4.23
N THR A 162 10.00 -24.32 -3.05
CA THR A 162 8.82 -24.08 -2.22
C THR A 162 8.87 -22.73 -1.51
N LEU A 163 7.73 -22.27 -1.02
CA LEU A 163 7.64 -21.06 -0.19
C LEU A 163 8.39 -21.24 1.14
N THR A 164 8.35 -22.45 1.73
CA THR A 164 9.12 -22.78 2.92
C THR A 164 10.62 -22.61 2.70
N CYS A 165 11.13 -23.01 1.52
CA CYS A 165 12.53 -22.78 1.16
C CYS A 165 12.83 -21.29 1.11
N LEU A 166 12.00 -20.47 0.43
CA LEU A 166 12.19 -19.02 0.38
C LEU A 166 12.24 -18.37 1.77
N ARG A 167 11.41 -18.85 2.70
CA ARG A 167 11.39 -18.37 4.10
C ARG A 167 12.63 -18.76 4.91
N SER A 168 13.33 -19.81 4.50
CA SER A 168 14.55 -20.28 5.15
C SER A 168 15.82 -19.57 4.67
N LEU A 169 15.73 -18.81 3.58
CA LEU A 169 16.83 -18.02 3.04
C LEU A 169 17.22 -16.90 4.01
N SER A 170 18.48 -16.47 3.94
CA SER A 170 18.86 -15.20 4.54
C SER A 170 18.14 -14.04 3.85
N GLU A 171 17.99 -12.92 4.57
CA GLU A 171 17.41 -11.70 4.01
C GLU A 171 18.14 -11.25 2.74
N GLU A 172 19.48 -11.35 2.72
CA GLU A 172 20.30 -11.02 1.56
C GLU A 172 19.99 -11.93 0.37
N ALA A 173 19.94 -13.25 0.58
CA ALA A 173 19.66 -14.20 -0.50
C ALA A 173 18.25 -14.03 -1.07
N LEU A 174 17.25 -13.79 -0.21
CA LEU A 174 15.88 -13.55 -0.64
C LEU A 174 15.75 -12.20 -1.37
N THR A 175 16.42 -11.15 -0.90
CA THR A 175 16.46 -9.85 -1.56
C THR A 175 17.07 -9.96 -2.94
N ASN A 176 18.23 -10.64 -3.07
CA ASN A 176 18.88 -10.86 -4.35
C ASN A 176 17.98 -11.64 -5.34
N ALA A 177 17.23 -12.62 -4.86
CA ALA A 177 16.30 -13.38 -5.68
C ALA A 177 15.08 -12.54 -6.13
N ILE A 178 14.54 -11.69 -5.25
CA ILE A 178 13.49 -10.73 -5.59
C ILE A 178 14.00 -9.72 -6.62
N ASP A 179 15.22 -9.20 -6.44
CA ASP A 179 15.83 -8.25 -7.38
C ASP A 179 16.03 -8.89 -8.76
N ALA A 180 16.56 -10.11 -8.81
CA ALA A 180 16.69 -10.88 -10.06
C ALA A 180 15.35 -11.12 -10.76
N SER A 181 14.27 -11.32 -9.99
CA SER A 181 12.93 -11.54 -10.56
C SER A 181 12.40 -10.32 -11.34
N TYR A 182 12.79 -9.09 -10.97
CA TYR A 182 12.42 -7.90 -11.75
C TYR A 182 13.05 -7.94 -13.13
N GLU A 183 14.35 -8.23 -13.22
CA GLU A 183 15.07 -8.32 -14.50
C GLU A 183 14.50 -9.43 -15.39
N ILE A 184 14.22 -10.60 -14.81
CA ILE A 184 13.60 -11.73 -15.51
C ILE A 184 12.22 -11.32 -16.05
N GLY A 185 11.36 -10.77 -15.20
CA GLY A 185 10.01 -10.37 -15.59
C GLY A 185 10.00 -9.27 -16.65
N TYR A 186 10.97 -8.35 -16.61
CA TYR A 186 11.12 -7.31 -17.62
C TYR A 186 11.56 -7.89 -18.97
N ALA A 187 12.56 -8.77 -18.98
CA ALA A 187 13.04 -9.45 -20.18
C ALA A 187 11.96 -10.32 -20.85
N GLN A 188 11.05 -10.90 -20.05
CA GLN A 188 9.90 -11.65 -20.53
C GLN A 188 8.71 -10.76 -20.97
N GLY A 189 8.77 -9.45 -20.76
CA GLY A 189 7.68 -8.52 -21.09
C GLY A 189 6.46 -8.63 -20.16
N LEU A 190 6.64 -9.14 -18.93
CA LEU A 190 5.56 -9.28 -17.94
C LEU A 190 5.17 -7.97 -17.26
N TYR A 191 6.00 -6.95 -17.40
CA TYR A 191 5.69 -5.55 -17.12
C TYR A 191 6.54 -4.65 -18.03
N ALA A 192 6.20 -3.36 -18.07
CA ALA A 192 6.84 -2.40 -18.95
C ALA A 192 7.47 -1.24 -18.17
N TYR A 193 8.33 -0.48 -18.85
CA TYR A 193 8.90 0.76 -18.31
C TYR A 193 7.79 1.66 -17.73
N GLY A 194 8.03 2.19 -16.53
CA GLY A 194 7.07 3.04 -15.83
C GLY A 194 6.01 2.29 -15.03
N TYR A 195 5.97 0.96 -15.11
CA TYR A 195 5.11 0.11 -14.30
C TYR A 195 5.93 -0.70 -13.29
N PHE A 196 5.25 -1.28 -12.32
CA PHE A 196 5.87 -2.06 -11.25
C PHE A 196 5.56 -3.54 -11.44
N TYR A 197 6.54 -4.36 -11.10
CA TYR A 197 6.34 -5.81 -11.18
C TYR A 197 5.45 -6.27 -10.02
N TYR A 198 5.70 -5.81 -8.79
CA TYR A 198 4.90 -6.18 -7.62
C TYR A 198 3.88 -5.11 -7.25
N GLY A 199 2.75 -5.53 -6.68
CA GLY A 199 1.72 -4.67 -6.14
C GLY A 199 0.41 -5.41 -5.85
N PRO A 200 -0.66 -4.67 -5.51
CA PRO A 200 -1.95 -5.28 -5.19
C PRO A 200 -2.47 -6.20 -6.29
N ALA A 201 -3.10 -7.29 -5.87
CA ALA A 201 -3.67 -8.32 -6.73
C ALA A 201 -5.09 -8.68 -6.29
N VAL A 202 -5.90 -9.22 -7.20
CA VAL A 202 -7.17 -9.85 -6.86
C VAL A 202 -6.90 -11.23 -6.30
N ASP A 203 -7.29 -11.47 -5.04
CA ASP A 203 -7.14 -12.75 -4.35
C ASP A 203 -8.48 -13.39 -3.96
N GLY A 204 -9.60 -12.75 -4.28
CA GLY A 204 -10.94 -13.26 -4.02
C GLY A 204 -11.39 -13.16 -2.55
N ARG A 205 -10.52 -12.72 -1.64
CA ARG A 205 -10.85 -12.57 -0.21
C ARG A 205 -10.54 -11.18 0.34
N ILE A 206 -9.28 -10.77 0.32
CA ILE A 206 -8.80 -9.46 0.79
C ILE A 206 -9.21 -8.41 -0.23
N ILE A 207 -8.83 -8.59 -1.49
CA ILE A 207 -9.35 -7.87 -2.65
C ILE A 207 -10.16 -8.85 -3.48
N GLN A 208 -11.48 -8.68 -3.52
CA GLN A 208 -12.40 -9.66 -4.09
C GLN A 208 -12.47 -9.56 -5.62
N ASP A 209 -12.52 -8.34 -6.15
CA ASP A 209 -12.44 -8.06 -7.58
C ASP A 209 -11.57 -6.83 -7.89
N LEU A 210 -11.43 -6.51 -9.17
CA LEU A 210 -10.78 -5.30 -9.65
C LEU A 210 -11.46 -4.07 -9.05
N PRO A 211 -10.68 -3.04 -8.63
CA PRO A 211 -11.25 -1.84 -8.04
C PRO A 211 -12.34 -1.19 -8.88
N SER A 212 -12.20 -1.18 -10.22
CA SER A 212 -13.24 -0.65 -11.11
C SER A 212 -14.57 -1.40 -10.99
N GLN A 213 -14.53 -2.73 -10.83
CA GLN A 213 -15.71 -3.58 -10.68
C GLN A 213 -16.35 -3.38 -9.30
N GLU A 214 -15.54 -3.32 -8.25
CA GLU A 214 -16.03 -3.03 -6.89
C GLU A 214 -16.71 -1.65 -6.81
N LEU A 215 -16.11 -0.63 -7.44
CA LEU A 215 -16.71 0.70 -7.50
C LEU A 215 -18.03 0.70 -8.30
N GLU A 216 -18.07 0.02 -9.44
CA GLU A 216 -19.27 -0.11 -10.28
C GLU A 216 -20.41 -0.82 -9.54
N ALA A 217 -20.09 -1.88 -8.79
CA ALA A 217 -21.04 -2.61 -7.94
C ALA A 217 -21.45 -1.82 -6.69
N GLY A 218 -20.81 -0.70 -6.39
CA GLY A 218 -21.04 0.08 -5.17
C GLY A 218 -20.42 -0.53 -3.91
N ASN A 219 -19.56 -1.55 -4.05
CA ASN A 219 -18.78 -2.19 -3.00
C ASN A 219 -17.60 -1.31 -2.59
N LEU A 220 -17.92 -0.20 -1.94
CA LEU A 220 -16.96 0.73 -1.37
C LEU A 220 -17.43 1.14 0.03
N ALA A 221 -16.51 1.16 0.99
CA ALA A 221 -16.79 1.67 2.33
C ALA A 221 -17.36 3.09 2.25
N LYS A 222 -18.56 3.28 2.84
CA LYS A 222 -19.31 4.55 2.76
C LYS A 222 -18.82 5.55 3.80
N VAL A 223 -17.62 6.09 3.57
CA VAL A 223 -17.01 7.15 4.38
C VAL A 223 -16.74 8.39 3.54
N PRO A 224 -16.66 9.60 4.14
CA PRO A 224 -16.17 10.78 3.43
C PRO A 224 -14.79 10.52 2.82
N LEU A 225 -14.66 10.85 1.53
CA LEU A 225 -13.46 10.67 0.73
C LEU A 225 -13.02 12.03 0.14
N ILE A 226 -11.75 12.35 0.29
CA ILE A 226 -11.06 13.38 -0.50
C ILE A 226 -10.09 12.66 -1.44
N THR A 227 -10.10 13.01 -2.71
CA THR A 227 -9.15 12.49 -3.69
C THR A 227 -8.77 13.60 -4.65
N ASP A 228 -7.55 13.56 -5.17
CA ASP A 228 -7.06 14.51 -6.16
C ASP A 228 -6.19 13.83 -7.23
N HIS A 229 -5.69 14.64 -8.15
CA HIS A 229 -4.65 14.27 -9.10
C HIS A 229 -3.81 15.52 -9.43
N THR A 230 -2.57 15.33 -9.87
CA THR A 230 -1.72 16.38 -10.42
C THR A 230 -1.90 16.50 -11.93
N THR A 231 -1.50 17.65 -12.50
CA THR A 231 -1.66 17.93 -13.93
C THR A 231 -0.87 16.99 -14.84
N PHE A 232 0.27 16.48 -14.37
CA PHE A 232 1.24 15.71 -15.17
C PHE A 232 1.72 14.42 -14.49
N GLU A 233 0.80 13.64 -13.92
CA GLU A 233 1.08 12.37 -13.20
C GLU A 233 2.07 11.45 -13.93
N ARG A 234 1.97 11.39 -15.27
CA ARG A 234 2.73 10.43 -16.09
C ARG A 234 4.06 10.93 -16.62
N ALA A 235 4.43 12.20 -16.38
CA ALA A 235 5.64 12.78 -16.98
C ALA A 235 6.94 12.09 -16.55
N GLY A 236 6.97 11.51 -15.34
CA GLY A 236 8.11 10.72 -14.83
C GLY A 236 8.02 9.20 -15.04
N PHE A 237 6.88 8.70 -15.54
CA PHE A 237 6.61 7.26 -15.71
C PHE A 237 6.35 6.87 -17.17
N SER A 238 6.18 7.84 -18.06
CA SER A 238 6.13 7.58 -19.49
C SER A 238 7.54 7.44 -20.02
N ASN A 239 7.73 6.55 -20.98
CA ASN A 239 9.00 6.50 -21.71
C ASN A 239 9.22 7.85 -22.41
N PHE A 240 10.34 8.51 -22.13
CA PHE A 240 10.66 9.83 -22.67
C PHE A 240 10.81 9.87 -24.19
N SER A 241 11.02 8.69 -24.82
CA SER A 241 11.04 8.56 -26.28
C SER A 241 9.66 8.47 -26.91
N THR A 242 8.61 8.19 -26.12
CA THR A 242 7.22 8.18 -26.63
C THR A 242 6.81 9.61 -26.99
N ARG A 243 6.28 9.78 -28.19
CA ARG A 243 5.66 11.02 -28.67
C ARG A 243 4.19 10.72 -28.94
N THR A 244 3.29 11.63 -28.58
CA THR A 244 1.91 11.57 -29.08
C THR A 244 1.96 11.66 -30.59
N LEU A 245 1.24 10.78 -31.29
CA LEU A 245 0.97 10.96 -32.72
C LEU A 245 0.29 12.33 -32.87
N GLN A 246 0.93 13.23 -33.64
CA GLN A 246 0.31 14.48 -34.08
C GLN A 246 -0.68 14.21 -35.20
#